data_AF-A0A1B6YHM9-F1
#
_entry.id   AF-A0A1B6YHM9-F1
#
_cell.length_a   1.000
_cell.length_b   1.000
_cell.length_c   1.000
_cell.angle_alpha   90.00
_cell.angle_beta   90.00
_cell.angle_gamma   90.00
#
_symmetry.space_group_name_H-M   'P 1'
#
loop_
_entity.id
_entity.type
_entity.pdbx_description
1 polymer ?
#
loop_
_entity_poly.entity_id
_entity_poly.type
_entity_poly.pdbx_seq_one_letter_code
_entity_poly.pdbx_strand_id
1 'polypeptide(L)'
;MNMLAHRHLPPTPQDAAIARVSGQALSRFAAARGPLKLRVTDAEQMEPIELPAGAVALLMEILEAMAAGRGVTIIPENAELSTVQAAEVLNVSRPFLIKLLEDGSIPHRKVGKHRRVRMEDVMSYKAAIDNEREAVLDQLAADAQDQDMGYGSK
;
A
#
# COMPACT_ATOMS: atom_id res chain seq x y z
N MET A 1 20.86 4.03 -12.96
CA MET A 1 20.77 3.53 -11.58
C MET A 1 19.71 4.38 -10.87
N ASN A 2 18.43 4.04 -11.00
CA ASN A 2 17.35 4.79 -10.31
C ASN A 2 16.86 3.94 -9.14
N MET A 3 17.17 4.36 -7.92
CA MET A 3 16.55 3.82 -6.70
C MET A 3 15.07 4.24 -6.70
N LEU A 4 14.15 3.29 -6.90
CA LEU A 4 12.71 3.53 -7.07
C LEU A 4 11.84 2.97 -5.94
N ALA A 5 12.45 2.53 -4.84
CA ALA A 5 11.74 2.09 -3.64
C ALA A 5 12.52 2.56 -2.42
N HIS A 6 11.96 3.45 -1.62
CA HIS A 6 12.53 3.81 -0.32
C HIS A 6 12.09 2.75 0.67
N ARG A 7 12.94 1.73 0.83
CA ARG A 7 12.69 0.60 1.72
C ARG A 7 13.29 0.90 3.10
N HIS A 8 12.42 1.08 4.08
CA HIS A 8 12.79 1.02 5.48
C HIS A 8 12.60 -0.40 6.01
N LEU A 9 13.67 -0.96 6.57
CA LEU A 9 13.62 -2.24 7.29
C LEU A 9 12.72 -2.13 8.53
N PRO A 10 12.28 -3.27 9.10
CA PRO A 10 11.61 -3.27 10.40
C PRO A 10 12.36 -2.39 11.42
N PRO A 11 11.65 -1.52 12.15
CA PRO A 11 12.27 -0.59 13.08
C PRO A 11 12.89 -1.32 14.27
N THR A 12 13.82 -0.65 14.95
CA THR A 12 14.29 -1.10 16.26
C THR A 12 13.14 -1.05 17.28
N PRO A 13 13.22 -1.79 18.40
CA PRO A 13 12.21 -1.69 19.47
C PRO A 13 12.04 -0.26 20.00
N GLN A 14 13.13 0.51 20.04
CA GLN A 14 13.10 1.92 20.42
C GLN A 14 12.33 2.77 19.42
N ASP A 15 12.62 2.64 18.12
CA ASP A 15 11.93 3.40 17.07
C ASP A 15 10.45 3.01 16.98
N ALA A 16 10.11 1.73 17.18
CA ALA A 16 8.72 1.28 17.23
C ALA A 16 7.96 1.90 18.41
N ALA A 17 8.60 2.05 19.57
CA ALA A 17 8.01 2.74 20.71
C ALA A 17 7.79 4.24 20.44
N ILE A 18 8.78 4.91 19.84
CA ILE A 18 8.67 6.32 19.43
C ILE A 18 7.53 6.48 18.42
N ALA A 19 7.47 5.62 17.40
CA ALA A 19 6.43 5.66 16.37
C ALA A 19 5.03 5.54 16.97
N ARG A 20 4.84 4.67 17.98
CA ARG A 20 3.56 4.51 18.68
C ARG A 20 3.14 5.79 19.40
N VAL A 21 4.04 6.40 20.16
CA VAL A 21 3.75 7.63 20.92
C VAL A 21 3.49 8.79 19.96
N SER A 22 4.33 8.98 18.96
CA SER A 22 4.19 10.02 17.95
C SER A 22 2.90 9.86 17.13
N GLY A 23 2.56 8.64 16.71
CA GLY A 23 1.33 8.35 15.99
C GLY A 23 0.08 8.67 16.81
N GLN A 24 0.05 8.30 18.10
CA GLN A 24 -1.06 8.67 19.00
C GLN A 24 -1.16 10.19 19.23
N ALA A 25 -0.03 10.89 19.29
CA ALA A 25 -0.03 12.34 19.42
C ALA A 25 -0.58 13.02 18.16
N LEU A 26 -0.20 12.53 16.98
CA LEU A 26 -0.56 13.10 15.68
C LEU A 26 -1.98 12.71 15.20
N SER A 27 -2.52 11.56 15.61
CA SER A 27 -3.81 11.05 15.15
C SER A 27 -4.98 12.04 15.35
N ARG A 28 -4.96 12.78 16.47
CA ARG A 28 -5.96 13.81 16.79
C ARG A 28 -5.98 14.97 15.78
N PHE A 29 -4.85 15.23 15.12
CA PHE A 29 -4.71 16.29 14.12
C PHE A 29 -4.93 15.76 12.69
N ALA A 30 -4.55 14.51 12.43
CA ALA A 30 -4.78 13.85 11.15
C ALA A 30 -6.29 13.66 10.84
N ALA A 31 -7.13 13.51 11.86
CA ALA A 31 -8.58 13.40 11.70
C ALA A 31 -9.21 14.62 10.98
N ALA A 32 -8.60 15.79 11.07
CA ALA A 32 -9.08 17.01 10.42
C ALA A 32 -8.85 17.03 8.89
N ARG A 33 -8.13 16.05 8.33
CA ARG A 33 -7.80 15.93 6.88
C ARG A 33 -7.26 17.21 6.23
N GLY A 34 -6.63 18.09 7.01
CA GLY A 34 -6.06 19.36 6.58
C GLY A 34 -4.54 19.39 6.64
N PRO A 35 -3.90 20.48 6.18
CA PRO A 35 -2.46 20.67 6.34
C PRO A 35 -2.08 20.74 7.83
N LEU A 36 -0.89 20.24 8.16
CA LEU A 36 -0.38 20.20 9.52
C LEU A 36 0.87 21.07 9.65
N LYS A 37 0.88 21.97 10.64
CA LYS A 37 2.06 22.79 10.96
C LYS A 37 2.88 22.13 12.07
N LEU A 38 4.14 21.85 11.78
CA LEU A 38 5.11 21.26 12.70
C LEU A 38 6.25 22.24 12.97
N ARG A 39 6.82 22.24 14.17
CA ARG A 39 8.02 23.02 14.48
C ARG A 39 9.14 22.08 14.91
N VAL A 40 10.30 22.23 14.30
CA VAL A 40 11.52 21.49 14.67
C VAL A 40 12.20 22.24 15.81
N THR A 41 12.40 21.58 16.95
CA THR A 41 13.04 22.21 18.13
C THR A 41 14.53 21.97 18.23
N ASP A 42 15.08 21.08 17.39
CA ASP A 42 16.52 20.74 17.32
C ASP A 42 17.29 21.62 16.32
N ALA A 43 16.61 22.62 15.74
CA ALA A 43 17.21 23.60 14.84
C ALA A 43 16.86 25.00 15.33
N GLU A 44 17.71 25.99 15.03
CA GLU A 44 17.40 27.40 15.28
C GLU A 44 16.23 27.94 14.41
N GLN A 45 15.63 27.07 13.58
CA GLN A 45 14.43 27.39 12.81
C GLN A 45 13.24 27.66 13.73
N MET A 46 12.83 28.93 13.78
CA MET A 46 11.66 29.37 14.55
C MET A 46 10.34 29.20 13.80
N GLU A 47 10.36 29.17 12.47
CA GLU A 47 9.15 29.07 11.65
C GLU A 47 8.61 27.63 11.56
N PRO A 48 7.27 27.44 11.65
CA PRO A 48 6.68 26.13 11.48
C PRO A 48 6.70 25.67 10.02
N ILE A 49 7.04 24.40 9.82
CA ILE A 49 6.95 23.67 8.55
C ILE A 49 5.50 23.24 8.33
N GLU A 50 4.96 23.53 7.15
CA GLU A 50 3.62 23.10 6.77
C GLU A 50 3.68 21.83 5.91
N LEU A 51 2.98 20.78 6.35
CA LEU A 51 2.85 19.52 5.63
C LEU A 51 1.50 19.44 4.94
N PRO A 52 1.45 19.04 3.65
CA PRO A 52 0.20 18.84 2.95
C PRO A 52 -0.56 17.63 3.52
N ALA A 53 -1.90 17.65 3.43
CA ALA A 53 -2.76 16.61 4.01
C ALA A 53 -2.39 15.19 3.55
N GLY A 54 -2.04 15.01 2.27
CA GLY A 54 -1.60 13.70 1.75
C GLY A 54 -0.30 13.19 2.38
N ALA A 55 0.66 14.08 2.65
CA ALA A 55 1.89 13.70 3.35
C ALA A 55 1.63 13.36 4.83
N VAL A 56 0.67 14.06 5.47
CA VAL A 56 0.24 13.74 6.84
C VAL A 56 -0.40 12.36 6.90
N ALA A 57 -1.29 12.03 5.96
CA ALA A 57 -1.90 10.70 5.87
C ALA A 57 -0.83 9.60 5.71
N LEU A 58 0.10 9.80 4.77
CA LEU A 58 1.21 8.86 4.57
C LEU A 58 2.10 8.71 5.81
N LEU A 59 2.41 9.81 6.50
CA LEU A 59 3.18 9.77 7.74
C LEU A 59 2.47 8.95 8.83
N MET A 60 1.15 9.06 8.94
CA MET A 60 0.37 8.26 9.89
C MET A 60 0.45 6.76 9.59
N GLU A 61 0.32 6.37 8.32
CA GLU A 61 0.47 4.96 7.89
C GLU A 61 1.88 4.42 8.18
N ILE A 62 2.92 5.23 7.92
CA ILE A 62 4.31 4.88 8.23
C ILE A 62 4.49 4.64 9.73
N LEU A 63 4.01 5.58 10.56
CA LEU A 63 4.14 5.47 12.02
C LEU A 63 3.36 4.27 12.57
N GLU A 64 2.20 3.96 12.02
CA GLU A 64 1.43 2.77 12.40
C GLU A 64 2.17 1.47 12.06
N ALA A 65 2.70 1.37 10.84
CA ALA A 65 3.50 0.21 10.42
C ALA A 65 4.73 0.04 11.31
N MET A 66 5.45 1.13 11.59
CA MET A 66 6.61 1.10 12.47
C MET A 66 6.25 0.71 13.91
N ALA A 67 5.15 1.23 14.45
CA ALA A 67 4.69 0.89 15.80
C ALA A 67 4.36 -0.61 15.97
N ALA A 68 3.98 -1.27 14.87
CA ALA A 68 3.74 -2.70 14.77
C ALA A 68 4.99 -3.52 14.39
N GLY A 69 6.18 -2.91 14.34
CA GLY A 69 7.42 -3.58 13.99
C GLY A 69 7.54 -3.96 12.52
N ARG A 70 6.75 -3.33 11.63
CA ARG A 70 6.77 -3.60 10.20
C ARG A 70 7.67 -2.58 9.48
N GLY A 71 8.40 -3.06 8.47
CA GLY A 71 9.09 -2.18 7.53
C GLY A 71 8.11 -1.51 6.57
N VAL A 72 8.54 -0.44 5.92
CA VAL A 72 7.72 0.32 4.96
C VAL A 72 8.46 0.46 3.65
N THR A 73 7.75 0.33 2.54
CA THR A 73 8.28 0.60 1.21
C THR A 73 7.41 1.65 0.53
N ILE A 74 8.01 2.78 0.14
CA ILE A 74 7.34 3.81 -0.67
C ILE A 74 7.78 3.65 -2.12
N ILE A 75 6.80 3.48 -3.01
CA ILE A 75 7.01 3.32 -4.45
C ILE A 75 6.29 4.48 -5.14
N PRO A 76 6.99 5.32 -5.92
CA PRO A 76 6.34 6.36 -6.72
C PRO A 76 5.34 5.76 -7.72
N GLU A 77 4.24 6.46 -7.98
CA GLU A 77 3.20 6.00 -8.89
C GLU A 77 3.70 5.85 -10.34
N ASN A 78 4.61 6.73 -10.76
CA ASN A 78 5.25 6.68 -12.08
C ASN A 78 6.46 5.72 -12.13
N ALA A 79 6.69 4.90 -11.10
CA ALA A 79 7.81 3.98 -11.08
C ALA A 79 7.62 2.84 -12.08
N GLU A 80 8.73 2.40 -12.66
CA GLU A 80 8.80 1.13 -13.37
C GLU A 80 9.40 0.05 -12.50
N LEU A 81 8.66 -1.03 -12.37
CA LEU A 81 9.00 -2.19 -11.57
C LEU A 81 9.68 -3.26 -12.42
N SER A 82 10.65 -3.93 -11.81
CA SER A 82 11.08 -5.24 -12.27
C SER A 82 9.99 -6.29 -12.04
N THR A 83 10.08 -7.42 -12.72
CA THR A 83 9.14 -8.55 -12.50
C THR A 83 9.22 -9.15 -11.10
N VAL A 84 10.32 -8.93 -10.35
CA VAL A 84 10.38 -9.33 -8.94
C VAL A 84 9.51 -8.40 -8.12
N GLN A 85 9.72 -7.09 -8.25
CA GLN A 85 8.99 -6.07 -7.48
C GLN A 85 7.49 -6.09 -7.78
N ALA A 86 7.11 -6.20 -9.05
CA ALA A 86 5.70 -6.31 -9.41
C ALA A 86 5.04 -7.58 -8.83
N ALA A 87 5.78 -8.69 -8.73
CA ALA A 87 5.27 -9.91 -8.12
C ALA A 87 5.11 -9.77 -6.60
N GLU A 88 6.05 -9.08 -5.94
CA GLU A 88 5.95 -8.72 -4.52
C GLU A 88 4.74 -7.82 -4.25
N VAL A 89 4.50 -6.80 -5.08
CA VAL A 89 3.34 -5.89 -4.96
C VAL A 89 2.01 -6.67 -5.09
N LEU A 90 1.92 -7.60 -6.04
CA LEU A 90 0.74 -8.45 -6.23
C LEU A 90 0.62 -9.60 -5.22
N ASN A 91 1.64 -9.81 -4.38
CA ASN A 91 1.76 -10.96 -3.49
C ASN A 91 1.60 -12.31 -4.23
N VAL A 92 2.27 -12.46 -5.37
CA VAL A 92 2.26 -13.67 -6.20
C VAL A 92 3.67 -14.14 -6.51
N SER A 93 3.78 -15.37 -7.02
CA SER A 93 5.08 -15.87 -7.50
C SER A 93 5.52 -15.14 -8.77
N ARG A 94 6.82 -14.91 -8.92
CA ARG A 94 7.38 -14.31 -10.16
C ARG A 94 7.03 -15.11 -11.44
N PRO A 95 7.05 -16.46 -11.46
CA PRO A 95 6.61 -17.21 -12.63
C PRO A 95 5.14 -16.93 -13.01
N PHE A 96 4.25 -16.79 -12.02
CA PHE A 96 2.86 -16.44 -12.27
C PHE A 96 2.73 -15.04 -12.89
N LEU A 97 3.43 -14.04 -12.34
CA LEU A 97 3.46 -12.71 -12.94
C LEU A 97 3.95 -12.77 -14.40
N ILE A 98 5.01 -13.53 -14.68
CA ILE A 98 5.55 -13.63 -16.05
C ILE A 98 4.49 -14.14 -17.03
N LYS A 99 3.67 -15.12 -16.63
CA LYS A 99 2.55 -15.59 -17.46
C LYS A 99 1.55 -14.47 -17.75
N LEU A 100 1.13 -13.72 -16.72
CA LEU A 100 0.22 -12.57 -16.89
C LEU A 100 0.77 -11.52 -17.87
N LEU A 101 2.09 -11.29 -17.86
CA LEU A 101 2.73 -10.35 -18.78
C LEU A 101 2.81 -10.91 -20.20
N GLU A 102 3.05 -12.21 -20.36
CA GLU A 102 3.11 -12.90 -21.66
C GLU A 102 1.75 -13.04 -22.32
N ASP A 103 0.70 -13.24 -21.51
CA ASP A 103 -0.70 -13.34 -21.95
C ASP A 103 -1.33 -11.96 -22.21
N GLY A 104 -0.63 -10.87 -21.89
CA GLY A 104 -1.08 -9.50 -22.12
C GLY A 104 -2.04 -8.93 -21.07
N SER A 105 -2.30 -9.68 -19.99
CA SER A 105 -3.19 -9.27 -18.89
C SER A 105 -2.67 -8.04 -18.13
N ILE A 106 -1.34 -7.84 -18.11
CA ILE A 106 -0.71 -6.64 -17.55
C ILE A 106 0.21 -6.04 -18.62
N PRO A 107 0.03 -4.76 -19.00
CA PRO A 107 0.95 -4.07 -19.89
C PRO A 107 2.40 -4.12 -19.41
N HIS A 108 3.32 -4.34 -20.33
CA HIS A 108 4.75 -4.32 -20.01
C HIS A 108 5.57 -3.89 -21.21
N ARG A 109 6.79 -3.42 -20.95
CA ARG A 109 7.78 -3.17 -22.00
C ARG A 109 9.05 -3.96 -21.75
N LYS A 110 9.81 -4.19 -22.83
CA LYS A 110 11.16 -4.74 -22.75
C LYS A 110 12.20 -3.63 -22.70
N VAL A 111 13.17 -3.78 -21.81
CA VAL A 111 14.38 -2.97 -21.72
C VAL A 111 15.56 -3.93 -21.82
N GLY A 112 16.12 -4.04 -23.02
CA GLY A 112 17.05 -5.11 -23.37
C GLY A 112 16.40 -6.49 -23.20
N LYS A 113 17.01 -7.35 -22.36
CA LYS A 113 16.49 -8.70 -22.05
C LYS A 113 15.46 -8.72 -20.91
N HIS A 114 15.25 -7.61 -20.22
CA HIS A 114 14.40 -7.56 -19.03
C HIS A 114 13.04 -6.94 -19.33
N ARG A 115 12.01 -7.39 -18.61
CA ARG A 115 10.69 -6.76 -18.60
C ARG A 115 10.62 -5.66 -17.54
N ARG A 116 9.86 -4.61 -17.84
CA ARG A 116 9.49 -3.51 -16.94
C ARG A 116 7.98 -3.33 -17.00
N VAL A 117 7.38 -3.14 -15.82
CA VAL A 117 5.93 -2.99 -15.63
C VAL A 117 5.72 -1.69 -14.88
N ARG A 118 4.78 -0.84 -15.29
CA ARG A 118 4.53 0.39 -14.54
C ARG A 118 3.72 0.07 -13.28
N MET A 119 3.97 0.81 -12.20
CA MET A 119 3.23 0.63 -10.96
C MET A 119 1.73 0.84 -11.16
N GLU A 120 1.33 1.84 -11.97
CA GLU A 120 -0.07 2.10 -12.34
C GLU A 120 -0.77 0.86 -12.94
N ASP A 121 -0.08 0.13 -13.82
CA ASP A 121 -0.61 -1.07 -14.49
C ASP A 121 -0.77 -2.23 -13.49
N VAL A 122 0.21 -2.39 -12.59
CA VAL A 122 0.16 -3.41 -11.53
C VAL A 122 -1.00 -3.16 -10.58
N MET A 123 -1.19 -1.90 -10.15
CA MET A 123 -2.27 -1.54 -9.25
C MET A 123 -3.65 -1.64 -9.92
N SER A 124 -3.76 -1.28 -11.19
CA SER A 124 -5.00 -1.43 -11.97
C SER A 124 -5.41 -2.90 -12.07
N TYR A 125 -4.46 -3.79 -12.35
CA TYR A 125 -4.71 -5.24 -12.36
C TYR A 125 -5.16 -5.75 -10.99
N LYS A 126 -4.48 -5.32 -9.92
CA LYS A 126 -4.83 -5.71 -8.55
C LYS A 126 -6.26 -5.30 -8.20
N ALA A 127 -6.63 -4.05 -8.48
CA ALA A 127 -7.97 -3.53 -8.20
C ALA A 127 -9.06 -4.32 -8.95
N ALA A 128 -8.84 -4.66 -10.22
CA ALA A 128 -9.77 -5.46 -11.00
C ALA A 128 -10.02 -6.85 -10.37
N ILE A 129 -8.94 -7.53 -9.95
CA ILE A 129 -9.04 -8.86 -9.32
C ILE A 129 -9.69 -8.80 -7.95
N ASP A 130 -9.38 -7.78 -7.14
CA ASP A 130 -9.97 -7.65 -5.80
C ASP A 130 -11.48 -7.37 -5.90
N ASN A 131 -11.92 -6.54 -6.86
CA ASN A 131 -13.35 -6.32 -7.12
C ASN A 131 -14.07 -7.59 -7.60
N GLU A 132 -13.44 -8.39 -8.47
CA GLU A 132 -14.01 -9.67 -8.93
C GLU A 132 -14.18 -10.66 -7.76
N ARG A 133 -13.18 -10.73 -6.86
CA ARG A 133 -13.24 -11.57 -5.66
C ARG A 133 -14.37 -11.15 -4.72
N GLU A 134 -14.54 -9.84 -4.50
CA GLU A 134 -15.60 -9.31 -3.66
C GLU A 134 -16.98 -9.66 -4.23
N ALA A 135 -17.18 -9.49 -5.54
CA ALA A 135 -18.42 -9.87 -6.21
C ALA A 135 -18.76 -11.38 -6.08
N VAL A 136 -17.75 -12.25 -6.17
CA VAL A 136 -17.95 -13.70 -5.96
C VAL A 136 -18.32 -14.02 -4.51
N LEU A 137 -17.69 -13.36 -3.53
CA LEU A 137 -18.01 -13.55 -2.12
C LEU A 137 -19.44 -13.09 -1.80
N ASP A 138 -19.86 -11.95 -2.36
CA ASP A 138 -21.22 -11.45 -2.22
C ASP A 138 -22.25 -12.43 -2.81
N GLN A 139 -21.96 -12.99 -3.99
CA GLN A 139 -22.82 -14.00 -4.60
C GLN A 139 -22.92 -15.27 -3.73
N LEU A 140 -21.80 -15.77 -3.20
CA LEU A 140 -21.78 -16.93 -2.32
C LEU A 140 -22.56 -16.67 -1.01
N ALA A 141 -22.48 -15.46 -0.47
CA ALA A 141 -23.23 -15.06 0.72
C ALA A 141 -24.74 -14.98 0.45
N ALA A 142 -25.14 -14.42 -0.70
CA ALA A 142 -26.53 -14.38 -1.13
C ALA A 142 -27.11 -15.79 -1.35
N ASP A 143 -26.38 -16.65 -2.06
CA ASP A 143 -26.78 -18.03 -2.32
C ASP A 143 -26.94 -18.83 -1.01
N ALA A 144 -26.09 -18.59 -0.01
CA ALA A 144 -26.18 -19.23 1.30
C ALA A 144 -27.40 -18.77 2.11
N GLN A 145 -27.75 -17.47 2.04
CA GLN A 145 -28.96 -16.93 2.70
C GLN A 145 -30.24 -17.48 2.08
N ASP A 146 -30.30 -17.60 0.76
CA ASP A 146 -31.45 -18.19 0.06
C ASP A 146 -31.62 -19.68 0.42
N GLN A 147 -30.52 -20.41 0.64
CA GLN A 147 -30.56 -21.81 1.04
C GLN A 147 -30.93 -22.02 2.52
N ASP A 148 -30.53 -21.12 3.43
CA ASP A 148 -30.88 -21.18 4.86
C ASP A 148 -32.36 -20.80 5.10
N MET A 149 -32.93 -19.93 4.25
CA MET A 149 -34.38 -19.62 4.26
C MET A 149 -35.28 -20.72 3.66
N GLY A 150 -34.69 -21.81 3.13
CA GLY A 150 -35.40 -22.90 2.44
C GLY A 150 -35.90 -24.06 3.31
N TYR A 151 -35.62 -24.10 4.62
CA TYR A 151 -35.97 -25.24 5.49
C TYR A 151 -36.77 -24.83 6.75
N GLY A 152 -37.88 -24.11 6.54
CA GLY A 152 -38.79 -23.71 7.61
C GLY A 152 -40.26 -24.09 7.37
N SER A 153 -40.56 -25.07 6.53
CA SER A 153 -41.95 -25.45 6.24
C SER A 153 -42.12 -26.96 6.10
N LYS A 154 -42.37 -27.63 7.23
CA LYS A 154 -43.24 -28.80 7.32
C LYS A 154 -44.01 -28.76 8.63
#